data_AF-A0A9N8D478-F1
#
_entry.id   AF-A0A9N8D478-F1
#
_cell.length_a   1.000
_cell.length_b   1.000
_cell.length_c   1.000
_cell.angle_alpha   90.00
_cell.angle_beta   90.00
_cell.angle_gamma   90.00
#
_symmetry.space_group_name_H-M   'P 1'
#
loop_
_entity.id
_entity.type
_entity.pdbx_description
1 polymer ?
#
loop_
_entity_poly.entity_id
_entity_poly.type
_entity_poly.pdbx_seq_one_letter_code
_entity_poly.pdbx_strand_id
1 'polypeptide(L)' 'MKDFSLANVEVNGDIFKANRPDKTTIKSPEMKKKNGNLYIETKGKMAYVMADTRNEFAVSDGDKQVTEQWAECRKQ' A
#
# COMPACT_ATOMS: atom_id res chain seq x y z
N MET A 1 -1.07 2.11 -25.95
CA MET A 1 -1.40 0.99 -25.05
C MET A 1 -0.92 1.39 -23.66
N LYS A 2 -1.81 1.53 -22.66
CA LYS A 2 -1.35 1.77 -21.28
C LYS A 2 -0.78 0.46 -20.77
N ASP A 3 0.50 0.46 -20.44
CA ASP A 3 1.17 -0.71 -19.90
C ASP A 3 0.70 -0.92 -18.45
N PHE A 4 -0.11 -1.96 -18.22
CA PHE A 4 -0.62 -2.32 -16.90
C PHE A 4 0.41 -3.11 -16.08
N SER A 5 1.62 -3.37 -16.59
CA SER A 5 2.68 -4.09 -15.88
C SER A 5 3.36 -3.31 -14.74
N LEU A 6 3.02 -2.02 -14.56
CA LEU A 6 3.73 -1.12 -13.64
C LEU A 6 3.10 -0.97 -12.25
N ALA A 7 1.82 -1.31 -12.07
CA ALA A 7 1.17 -1.25 -10.75
C ALA A 7 1.47 -2.53 -9.97
N ASN A 8 2.34 -2.44 -8.97
CA ASN A 8 2.68 -3.57 -8.11
C ASN A 8 3.03 -3.10 -6.69
N VAL A 9 3.09 -4.05 -5.76
CA VAL A 9 3.49 -3.79 -4.38
C VAL A 9 4.68 -4.69 -4.03
N GLU A 10 5.78 -4.05 -3.63
CA GLU A 10 6.95 -4.70 -3.04
C GLU A 10 6.78 -4.73 -1.51
N VAL A 11 6.98 -5.87 -0.87
CA VAL A 11 6.89 -6.01 0.60
C VAL A 11 8.25 -6.41 1.15
N ASN A 12 8.78 -5.60 2.08
CA ASN A 12 10.03 -5.89 2.79
C ASN A 12 9.79 -5.81 4.30
N GLY A 13 9.72 -6.97 4.96
CA GLY A 13 9.39 -7.05 6.38
C GLY A 13 8.00 -6.44 6.63
N ASP A 14 7.94 -5.41 7.46
CA ASP A 14 6.69 -4.72 7.82
C ASP A 14 6.50 -3.41 7.03
N ILE A 15 7.21 -3.24 5.92
CA ILE A 15 7.09 -2.07 5.03
C ILE A 15 6.59 -2.55 3.67
N PHE A 16 5.66 -1.82 3.07
CA PHE A 16 5.32 -1.98 1.66
C PHE A 16 5.66 -0.73 0.84
N LYS A 17 5.96 -0.96 -0.42
CA LYS A 17 6.15 0.07 -1.44
C LYS A 17 5.21 -0.23 -2.61
N ALA A 18 4.26 0.66 -2.84
CA ALA A 18 3.36 0.59 -3.98
C ALA A 18 3.92 1.41 -5.14
N ASN A 19 4.16 0.75 -6.27
CA ASN A 19 4.53 1.38 -7.52
C ASN A 19 3.25 1.69 -8.33
N ARG A 20 3.12 2.93 -8.81
CA ARG A 20 1.96 3.38 -9.62
C ARG A 20 2.27 3.27 -11.11
N PRO A 21 1.25 3.18 -11.99
CA PRO A 21 1.45 3.17 -13.45
C PRO A 21 2.16 4.42 -14.00
N ASP A 22 2.04 5.56 -13.30
CA ASP A 22 2.71 6.81 -13.66
C ASP A 22 4.19 6.87 -13.22
N LYS A 23 4.74 5.75 -12.74
CA LYS A 23 6.09 5.59 -12.18
C LYS A 23 6.34 6.32 -10.86
N THR A 24 5.32 6.93 -10.25
CA THR A 24 5.42 7.41 -8.87
C THR A 24 5.30 6.24 -7.90
N THR A 25 5.77 6.44 -6.66
CA THR A 25 5.75 5.39 -5.64
C THR A 25 5.22 5.92 -4.31
N ILE A 26 4.59 5.03 -3.55
CA ILE A 26 4.20 5.27 -2.17
C ILE A 26 4.95 4.28 -1.30
N LYS A 27 5.65 4.77 -0.27
CA LYS A 27 6.29 3.92 0.74
C LYS A 27 5.55 4.07 2.07
N SER A 28 5.15 2.94 2.66
CA SER A 28 4.54 2.93 3.98
C SER A 28 5.57 3.23 5.09
N PRO A 29 5.14 3.67 6.27
CA PRO A 29 5.90 3.47 7.50
C PRO A 29 6.00 1.96 7.83
N GLU A 30 6.72 1.63 8.91
CA GLU A 30 6.70 0.27 9.47
C GLU A 30 5.30 -0.04 10.03
N MET A 31 4.64 -1.04 9.45
CA MET A 31 3.27 -1.46 9.71
C MET A 31 3.19 -2.34 10.97
N LYS A 32 3.28 -1.72 12.15
CA LYS A 32 3.36 -2.46 13.43
C LYS A 32 2.04 -2.62 14.16
N LYS A 33 1.13 -1.63 14.06
CA LYS A 33 -0.18 -1.68 14.72
C LYS A 33 -1.11 -2.64 14.02
N LYS A 34 -1.37 -3.77 14.65
CA LYS A 34 -2.33 -4.78 14.18
C LYS A 34 -3.73 -4.50 14.76
N ASN A 35 -4.74 -4.57 13.90
CA ASN A 35 -6.16 -4.50 14.23
C ASN A 35 -6.89 -5.62 13.48
N GLY A 36 -7.19 -6.72 14.18
CA GLY A 36 -7.69 -7.94 13.54
C GLY A 36 -6.68 -8.51 12.54
N ASN A 37 -7.13 -8.74 11.30
CA ASN A 37 -6.28 -9.27 10.21
C ASN A 37 -5.59 -8.15 9.40
N LEU A 38 -5.63 -6.91 9.88
CA LEU A 38 -5.05 -5.76 9.20
C LEU A 38 -3.94 -5.15 10.04
N TYR A 39 -2.92 -4.63 9.38
CA TYR A 39 -1.99 -3.67 9.93
C TYR A 39 -2.38 -2.28 9.46
N ILE A 40 -2.50 -1.33 10.38
CA ILE A 40 -2.98 0.03 10.11
C ILE A 40 -2.00 1.03 10.71
N GLU A 41 -1.45 1.91 9.89
CA GLU A 41 -0.60 3.00 10.37
C GLU A 41 -0.99 4.32 9.73
N THR A 42 -0.64 5.42 10.39
CA THR A 42 -0.87 6.77 9.90
C THR A 42 0.43 7.56 9.91
N LYS A 43 0.67 8.36 8.87
CA LYS A 43 1.80 9.29 8.80
C LYS A 43 1.31 10.62 8.25
N GLY A 44 1.22 11.63 9.11
CA GLY A 44 0.57 12.89 8.76
C GLY A 44 -0.91 12.65 8.43
N LYS A 45 -1.37 13.14 7.26
CA LYS A 45 -2.74 12.92 6.76
C LYS A 45 -2.90 11.64 5.91
N MET A 46 -1.87 10.81 5.85
CA MET A 46 -1.90 9.54 5.13
C MET A 46 -2.27 8.41 6.08
N ALA A 47 -3.20 7.55 5.68
CA ALA A 47 -3.48 6.28 6.32
C ALA A 47 -3.04 5.13 5.41
N TYR A 48 -2.42 4.11 6.00
CA TYR A 48 -1.88 2.94 5.31
C TYR A 48 -2.52 1.70 5.91
N VAL A 49 -2.88 0.74 5.06
CA VAL A 49 -3.45 -0.54 5.46
C VAL A 49 -2.73 -1.65 4.71
N MET A 50 -2.40 -2.73 5.42
CA MET A 50 -1.83 -3.95 4.86
C MET A 50 -2.56 -5.15 5.49
N ALA A 51 -3.07 -6.06 4.69
CA ALA A 51 -3.61 -7.32 5.21
C ALA A 51 -2.50 -8.24 5.73
N ASP A 52 -2.80 -9.07 6.72
CA ASP A 52 -1.84 -9.99 7.33
C ASP A 52 -1.32 -11.08 6.37
N THR A 53 -2.13 -11.43 5.38
CA THR A 53 -1.79 -12.23 4.19
C THR A 53 -0.73 -11.58 3.30
N ARG A 54 -0.53 -10.26 3.42
CA ARG A 54 0.42 -9.44 2.64
C ARG A 54 0.16 -9.50 1.13
N ASN A 55 -1.10 -9.59 0.73
CA ASN A 55 -1.56 -9.54 -0.67
C ASN A 55 -2.55 -8.40 -0.96
N GLU A 56 -3.02 -7.71 0.07
CA GLU A 56 -3.96 -6.59 -0.02
C GLU A 56 -3.40 -5.36 0.71
N PHE A 57 -3.48 -4.21 0.04
CA PHE A 57 -2.91 -2.96 0.51
C PHE A 57 -3.84 -1.80 0.16
N ALA A 58 -3.93 -0.82 1.04
CA ALA A 58 -4.63 0.43 0.76
C ALA A 58 -3.87 1.63 1.32
N VAL A 59 -3.96 2.75 0.63
CA VAL A 59 -3.44 4.05 1.10
C VAL A 59 -4.52 5.10 0.88
N SER A 60 -4.84 5.84 1.93
CA SER A 60 -5.72 7.01 1.86
C SER A 60 -4.91 8.28 2.07
N ASP A 61 -4.98 9.21 1.11
CA ASP A 61 -4.38 10.53 1.15
C ASP A 61 -5.45 11.55 1.53
N GLY A 62 -5.44 11.99 2.79
CA GLY A 62 -6.41 12.95 3.31
C GLY A 62 -6.25 14.37 2.76
N ASP A 63 -5.09 14.74 2.21
CA ASP A 63 -4.91 16.05 1.56
C ASP A 63 -5.57 16.07 0.18
N LYS A 64 -5.46 14.96 -0.56
CA LYS A 64 -6.04 14.83 -1.89
C LYS A 64 -7.46 14.28 -1.89
N GLN A 65 -7.93 13.76 -0.76
CA GLN A 65 -9.18 13.02 -0.64
C GLN A 65 -9.25 11.83 -1.62
N VAL A 66 -8.12 11.16 -1.83
CA VAL A 66 -8.01 10.01 -2.73
C VAL A 66 -7.64 8.77 -1.92
N THR A 67 -8.23 7.63 -2.29
CA THR A 67 -7.85 6.32 -1.75
C THR A 67 -7.44 5.41 -2.89
N GLU A 68 -6.28 4.78 -2.75
CA GLU A 68 -5.74 3.81 -3.70
C GLU A 68 -5.68 2.44 -3.03
N GLN A 69 -5.96 1.39 -3.81
CA GLN A 69 -6.04 0.02 -3.34
C GLN A 69 -5.34 -0.91 -4.31
N TRP A 70 -4.63 -1.89 -3.76
CA TRP A 70 -3.97 -2.97 -4.48
C TRP A 70 -4.43 -4.29 -3.87
N ALA A 71 -5.12 -5.11 -4.66
CA ALA A 71 -5.62 -6.41 -4.26
C ALA A 71 -4.95 -7.51 -5.07
N GLU A 72 -4.99 -8.75 -4.57
CA GLU A 72 -4.43 -9.93 -5.23
C GLU A 72 -2.94 -9.77 -5.62
N CYS A 73 -2.20 -8.96 -4.87
CA CYS A 73 -0.77 -8.77 -5.10
C CYS A 73 -0.02 -10.04 -4.72
N ARG A 74 0.64 -10.65 -5.71
CA ARG A 74 1.60 -11.72 -5.47
C ARG A 74 2.89 -11.08 -4.99
N LYS A 75 3.48 -11.63 -3.91
CA LYS A 75 4.85 -11.30 -3.53
C LYS A 75 5.75 -11.57 -4.74
N GLN A 76 6.34 -10.53 -5.32
CA GLN A 76 7.43 -10.67 -6.27
C GLN A 76 8.74 -10.85 -5.52
#